data_AF-A0A9X5PDY5-F1
#
_entry.id   AF-A0A9X5PDY5-F1
#
_cell.length_a   1.000
_cell.length_b   1.000
_cell.length_c   1.000
_cell.angle_alpha   90.00
_cell.angle_beta   90.00
_cell.angle_gamma   90.00
#
_symmetry.space_group_name_H-M   'P 1'
#
loop_
_entity.id
_entity.type
_entity.pdbx_description
1 polymer ?
#
loop_
_entity_poly.entity_id
_entity_poly.type
_entity_poly.pdbx_seq_one_letter_code
_entity_poly.pdbx_strand_id
1 'polypeptide(L)'
;MYLEEQNSDLNDEINDLICLSNDLTSIEDRLAVKLKAWNLIPEPKINWVEPTSSVANGISGVYEDKGDYKAALEWVLLALKAREIEPDASIFCDAGAIYFELGDMDNAYKYFQLAYNELRYQPFSYRDRKYWQFYKQRREELNPKKKAKK
;
A
#
# COMPACT_ATOMS: atom_id res chain seq x y z
N MET A 1 7.43 -11.62 -13.55
CA MET A 1 7.70 -11.26 -14.96
C MET A 1 7.49 -9.77 -15.10
N TYR A 2 8.37 -9.06 -15.79
CA TYR A 2 8.21 -7.63 -16.05
C TYR A 2 7.39 -7.46 -17.33
N LEU A 3 6.24 -6.77 -17.23
CA LEU A 3 5.39 -6.54 -18.40
C LEU A 3 6.10 -5.69 -19.45
N GLU A 4 6.93 -4.75 -19.00
CA GLU A 4 7.80 -3.92 -19.84
C GLU A 4 8.66 -4.75 -20.82
N GLU A 5 9.19 -5.89 -20.39
CA GLU A 5 10.05 -6.75 -21.22
C GLU A 5 9.26 -7.56 -22.27
N GLN A 6 7.97 -7.78 -22.04
CA GLN A 6 7.13 -8.63 -22.89
C GLN A 6 6.16 -7.82 -23.77
N ASN A 7 5.72 -6.66 -23.29
CA ASN A 7 4.79 -5.75 -23.95
C ASN A 7 4.92 -4.35 -23.34
N SER A 8 5.92 -3.59 -23.82
CA SER A 8 6.19 -2.22 -23.37
C SER A 8 4.99 -1.29 -23.58
N ASP A 9 4.31 -1.40 -24.73
CA ASP A 9 3.18 -0.52 -25.06
C ASP A 9 2.02 -0.69 -24.06
N LEU A 10 1.74 -1.92 -23.65
CA LEU A 10 0.71 -2.21 -22.65
C LEU A 10 1.13 -1.72 -21.26
N ASN A 11 2.41 -1.86 -20.92
CA ASN A 11 2.95 -1.35 -19.66
C ASN A 11 2.84 0.17 -19.59
N ASP A 12 3.17 0.86 -20.68
CA ASP A 12 3.05 2.31 -20.80
C ASP A 12 1.59 2.76 -20.73
N GLU A 13 0.66 2.06 -21.41
CA GLU A 13 -0.78 2.37 -21.29
C GLU A 13 -1.28 2.25 -19.84
N ILE A 14 -0.86 1.21 -19.12
CA ILE A 14 -1.21 1.03 -17.70
C ILE A 14 -0.65 2.17 -16.86
N ASN A 15 0.63 2.53 -17.07
CA ASN A 15 1.27 3.61 -16.34
C ASN A 15 0.62 4.97 -16.62
N ASP A 16 0.27 5.25 -17.88
CA ASP A 16 -0.44 6.46 -18.28
C ASP A 16 -1.81 6.57 -17.61
N LEU A 17 -2.55 5.46 -17.50
CA LEU A 17 -3.82 5.45 -16.76
C LEU A 17 -3.62 5.72 -15.26
N ILE A 18 -2.56 5.18 -14.65
CA ILE A 18 -2.24 5.44 -13.23
C ILE A 18 -1.93 6.92 -13.02
N CYS A 19 -1.09 7.51 -13.88
CA CYS A 19 -0.73 8.93 -13.85
C CYS A 19 -1.96 9.81 -14.06
N LEU A 20 -2.73 9.57 -15.11
CA LEU A 20 -3.98 10.27 -15.39
C LEU A 20 -4.92 10.23 -14.19
N SER A 21 -5.07 9.07 -13.56
CA SER A 21 -5.90 8.95 -12.37
C SER A 21 -5.40 9.84 -11.23
N ASN A 22 -4.11 10.07 -11.05
CA ASN A 22 -3.63 10.88 -9.93
C ASN A 22 -3.93 12.37 -10.11
N ASP A 23 -4.15 12.82 -11.35
CA ASP A 23 -4.51 14.21 -11.69
C ASP A 23 -6.01 14.51 -11.55
N LEU A 24 -6.85 13.48 -11.40
CA LEU A 24 -8.31 13.62 -11.27
C LEU A 24 -8.70 14.05 -9.85
N THR A 25 -9.69 14.93 -9.74
CA THR A 25 -10.20 15.41 -8.45
C THR A 25 -11.34 14.57 -7.90
N SER A 26 -12.19 13.99 -8.77
CA SER A 26 -13.28 13.09 -8.35
C SER A 26 -12.72 11.72 -7.96
N ILE A 27 -13.07 11.26 -6.76
CA ILE A 27 -12.72 9.93 -6.27
C ILE A 27 -13.30 8.84 -7.19
N GLU A 28 -14.51 9.03 -7.70
CA GLU A 28 -15.20 8.10 -8.59
C GLU A 28 -14.43 7.95 -9.91
N ASP A 29 -13.98 9.05 -10.51
CA ASP A 29 -13.22 9.02 -11.75
C ASP A 29 -11.82 8.42 -11.54
N ARG A 30 -11.15 8.76 -10.42
CA ARG A 30 -9.88 8.13 -10.00
C ARG A 30 -10.04 6.61 -9.94
N LEU A 31 -11.08 6.14 -9.25
CA LEU A 31 -11.35 4.71 -9.10
C LEU A 31 -11.64 4.06 -10.46
N ALA A 32 -12.47 4.68 -11.30
CA ALA A 32 -12.83 4.15 -12.61
C ALA A 32 -11.60 3.97 -13.53
N VAL A 33 -10.70 4.96 -13.55
CA VAL A 33 -9.48 4.91 -14.36
C VAL A 33 -8.52 3.83 -13.83
N LYS A 34 -8.31 3.72 -12.52
CA LYS A 34 -7.45 2.66 -11.96
C LYS A 34 -8.05 1.25 -12.18
N LEU A 35 -9.37 1.10 -12.12
CA LEU A 35 -10.03 -0.18 -12.46
C LEU A 35 -9.90 -0.52 -13.95
N LYS A 36 -9.89 0.48 -14.84
CA LYS A 36 -9.54 0.26 -16.25
C LYS A 36 -8.11 -0.27 -16.38
N ALA A 37 -7.14 0.36 -15.71
CA ALA A 37 -5.75 -0.11 -15.70
C ALA A 37 -5.63 -1.54 -15.16
N TRP A 38 -6.37 -1.87 -14.10
CA TRP A 38 -6.41 -3.21 -13.52
C TRP A 38 -6.87 -4.27 -14.52
N ASN A 39 -7.88 -3.95 -15.33
CA ASN A 39 -8.43 -4.89 -16.32
C ASN A 39 -7.50 -5.14 -17.51
N LEU A 40 -6.53 -4.25 -17.76
CA LEU A 40 -5.52 -4.43 -18.80
C LEU A 40 -4.41 -5.42 -18.39
N ILE A 41 -4.23 -5.68 -17.10
CA ILE A 41 -3.19 -6.58 -16.62
C ILE A 41 -3.53 -8.02 -17.03
N PRO A 42 -2.65 -8.74 -17.76
CA PRO A 42 -2.93 -10.10 -18.22
C PRO A 42 -3.06 -11.12 -17.07
N GLU A 43 -3.82 -12.19 -17.30
CA GLU A 43 -3.96 -13.27 -16.32
C GLU A 43 -2.77 -14.26 -16.36
N PRO A 44 -2.35 -14.82 -15.20
CA PRO A 44 -2.80 -14.46 -13.86
C PRO A 44 -2.14 -13.17 -13.38
N LYS A 45 -2.93 -12.17 -12.96
CA LYS A 45 -2.43 -10.81 -12.65
C LYS A 45 -1.21 -10.82 -11.73
N ILE A 46 -1.24 -11.65 -10.69
CA ILE A 46 -0.21 -11.74 -9.65
C ILE A 46 1.21 -12.01 -10.18
N ASN A 47 1.36 -12.54 -11.39
CA ASN A 47 2.66 -12.80 -12.01
C ASN A 47 3.33 -11.53 -12.57
N TRP A 48 2.56 -10.46 -12.76
CA TRP A 48 2.99 -9.14 -13.22
C TRP A 48 3.18 -8.21 -12.04
N VAL A 49 4.27 -8.43 -11.30
CA VAL A 49 4.55 -7.83 -9.99
C VAL A 49 4.42 -6.30 -10.01
N GLU A 50 5.11 -5.64 -10.95
CA GLU A 50 5.12 -4.18 -11.08
C GLU A 50 3.72 -3.57 -11.29
N PRO A 51 3.01 -3.85 -12.40
CA PRO A 51 1.71 -3.23 -12.65
C PRO A 51 0.65 -3.69 -11.63
N THR A 52 0.69 -4.95 -11.18
CA THR A 52 -0.29 -5.45 -10.20
C THR A 52 -0.15 -4.75 -8.86
N SER A 53 1.07 -4.65 -8.34
CA SER A 53 1.29 -3.98 -7.05
C SER A 53 0.99 -2.49 -7.12
N SER A 54 1.41 -1.82 -8.20
CA SER A 54 1.18 -0.39 -8.40
C SER A 54 -0.31 -0.05 -8.53
N VAL A 55 -1.03 -0.75 -9.42
CA VAL A 55 -2.47 -0.52 -9.62
C VAL A 55 -3.27 -0.89 -8.37
N ALA A 56 -3.02 -2.05 -7.76
CA ALA A 56 -3.75 -2.48 -6.57
C ALA A 56 -3.51 -1.54 -5.38
N ASN A 57 -2.28 -1.08 -5.14
CA ASN A 57 -2.02 -0.11 -4.09
C ASN A 57 -2.68 1.25 -4.40
N GLY A 58 -2.64 1.68 -5.65
CA GLY A 58 -3.33 2.89 -6.08
C GLY A 58 -4.84 2.83 -5.85
N ILE A 59 -5.49 1.69 -6.12
CA ILE A 59 -6.92 1.49 -5.86
C ILE A 59 -7.19 1.48 -4.35
N SER A 60 -6.34 0.82 -3.57
CA SER A 60 -6.40 0.83 -2.11
C SER A 60 -6.40 2.26 -1.55
N GLY A 61 -5.47 3.10 -2.01
CA GLY A 61 -5.39 4.51 -1.61
C GLY A 61 -6.65 5.30 -1.96
N VAL A 62 -7.30 5.02 -3.10
CA VAL A 62 -8.58 5.66 -3.45
C VAL A 62 -9.69 5.24 -2.48
N TYR A 63 -9.76 3.97 -2.08
CA TYR A 63 -10.74 3.54 -1.06
C TYR A 63 -10.43 4.09 0.34
N GLU A 64 -9.15 4.25 0.67
CA GLU A 64 -8.71 4.96 1.88
C GLU A 64 -9.22 6.40 1.89
N ASP A 65 -9.07 7.13 0.77
CA ASP A 65 -9.57 8.50 0.60
C ASP A 65 -11.12 8.57 0.73
N LYS A 66 -11.83 7.49 0.39
CA LYS A 66 -13.30 7.37 0.60
C LYS A 66 -13.68 7.05 2.05
N GLY A 67 -12.73 6.63 2.88
CA GLY A 67 -12.98 6.08 4.22
C GLY A 67 -13.52 4.64 4.21
N ASP A 68 -13.52 3.95 3.07
CA ASP A 68 -13.89 2.53 2.99
C ASP A 68 -12.65 1.65 3.19
N TYR A 69 -12.21 1.57 4.45
CA TYR A 69 -11.00 0.84 4.82
C TYR A 69 -11.12 -0.67 4.61
N LYS A 70 -12.35 -1.22 4.53
CA LYS A 70 -12.54 -2.64 4.23
C LYS A 70 -12.20 -2.94 2.78
N ALA A 71 -12.73 -2.14 1.85
CA ALA A 71 -12.36 -2.24 0.45
C ALA A 71 -10.87 -1.93 0.24
N ALA A 72 -10.33 -0.91 0.90
CA ALA A 72 -8.90 -0.61 0.85
C ALA A 72 -8.04 -1.81 1.27
N LEU A 73 -8.43 -2.51 2.33
CA LEU A 73 -7.71 -3.69 2.82
C LEU A 73 -7.67 -4.82 1.79
N GLU A 74 -8.78 -5.09 1.09
CA GLU A 74 -8.81 -6.12 0.05
C GLU A 74 -7.79 -5.82 -1.06
N TRP A 75 -7.70 -4.55 -1.48
CA TRP A 75 -6.78 -4.11 -2.54
C TRP A 75 -5.32 -4.07 -2.09
N VAL A 76 -5.02 -3.58 -0.88
CA VAL A 76 -3.62 -3.55 -0.40
C VAL A 76 -3.07 -4.96 -0.20
N LEU A 77 -3.91 -5.92 0.20
CA LEU A 77 -3.51 -7.33 0.32
C LEU A 77 -3.20 -7.98 -1.03
N LEU A 78 -3.89 -7.58 -2.11
CA LEU A 78 -3.52 -7.99 -3.47
C LEU A 78 -2.16 -7.44 -3.88
N ALA A 79 -1.88 -6.17 -3.56
CA ALA A 79 -0.58 -5.56 -3.83
C ALA A 79 0.55 -6.26 -3.07
N LEU A 80 0.33 -6.56 -1.79
CA LEU A 80 1.27 -7.32 -0.95
C LEU A 80 1.51 -8.73 -1.48
N LYS A 81 0.47 -9.41 -1.96
CA LYS A 81 0.59 -10.74 -2.55
C LYS A 81 1.42 -10.71 -3.83
N ALA A 82 1.33 -9.65 -4.64
CA ALA A 82 2.15 -9.51 -5.85
C ALA A 82 3.64 -9.32 -5.49
N ARG A 83 3.91 -8.66 -4.36
CA ARG A 83 5.24 -8.34 -3.82
C ARG A 83 5.72 -9.32 -2.76
N GLU A 84 5.20 -10.55 -2.75
CA GLU A 84 5.56 -11.54 -1.72
C GLU A 84 7.06 -11.89 -1.73
N ILE A 85 7.67 -11.94 -2.92
CA ILE A 85 9.10 -12.27 -3.10
C ILE A 85 9.98 -11.03 -2.97
N GLU A 86 9.52 -9.89 -3.48
CA GLU A 86 10.23 -8.61 -3.46
C GLU A 86 9.35 -7.55 -2.79
N PRO A 87 9.41 -7.43 -1.45
CA PRO A 87 8.52 -6.57 -0.71
C PRO A 87 8.78 -5.07 -0.93
N ASP A 88 7.71 -4.28 -0.86
CA ASP A 88 7.76 -2.82 -0.87
C ASP A 88 7.32 -2.26 0.49
N ALA A 89 8.24 -1.53 1.13
CA ALA A 89 8.02 -0.92 2.44
C ALA A 89 6.90 0.11 2.48
N SER A 90 6.62 0.79 1.36
CA SER A 90 5.52 1.74 1.25
C SER A 90 4.17 1.05 1.39
N ILE A 91 3.98 -0.08 0.68
CA ILE A 91 2.76 -0.91 0.74
C ILE A 91 2.56 -1.49 2.14
N PHE A 92 3.64 -1.86 2.85
CA PHE A 92 3.53 -2.24 4.26
C PHE A 92 3.02 -1.10 5.15
N CYS A 93 3.48 0.13 4.92
CA CYS A 93 3.01 1.28 5.69
C CYS A 93 1.53 1.56 5.40
N ASP A 94 1.14 1.45 4.14
CA ASP A 94 -0.24 1.64 3.68
C ASP A 94 -1.18 0.60 4.32
N ALA A 95 -0.79 -0.68 4.31
CA ALA A 95 -1.52 -1.73 5.00
C ALA A 95 -1.61 -1.49 6.51
N GLY A 96 -0.52 -1.05 7.14
CA GLY A 96 -0.51 -0.72 8.57
C GLY A 96 -1.49 0.40 8.93
N ALA A 97 -1.57 1.44 8.09
CA ALA A 97 -2.54 2.53 8.24
C ALA A 97 -3.98 2.03 8.11
N ILE A 98 -4.26 1.21 7.10
CA ILE A 98 -5.61 0.64 6.88
C ILE A 98 -6.05 -0.23 8.06
N TYR A 99 -5.19 -1.12 8.56
CA TYR A 99 -5.50 -1.93 9.74
C TYR A 99 -5.74 -1.06 10.99
N PHE A 100 -4.98 0.02 11.16
CA PHE A 100 -5.17 0.95 12.26
C PHE A 100 -6.55 1.60 12.22
N GLU A 101 -6.97 2.09 11.06
CA GLU A 101 -8.30 2.69 10.88
C GLU A 101 -9.44 1.69 11.04
N LEU A 102 -9.19 0.40 10.74
CA LEU A 102 -10.12 -0.70 11.00
C LEU A 102 -10.17 -1.14 12.48
N GLY A 103 -9.29 -0.61 13.34
CA GLY A 103 -9.23 -0.98 14.76
C GLY A 103 -8.36 -2.22 15.06
N ASP A 104 -7.75 -2.84 14.06
CA ASP A 104 -6.88 -4.00 14.23
C ASP A 104 -5.44 -3.57 14.54
N MET A 105 -5.23 -3.24 15.81
CA MET A 105 -3.97 -2.69 16.30
C MET A 105 -2.80 -3.68 16.20
N ASP A 106 -3.05 -4.99 16.24
CA ASP A 106 -2.00 -5.99 16.19
C ASP A 106 -1.46 -6.14 14.76
N ASN A 107 -2.34 -6.21 13.76
CA ASN A 107 -1.89 -6.18 12.36
C ASN A 107 -1.33 -4.82 11.96
N ALA A 108 -1.91 -3.71 12.43
CA ALA A 108 -1.35 -2.38 12.21
C ALA A 108 0.11 -2.29 12.66
N TYR A 109 0.39 -2.73 13.89
CA TYR A 109 1.76 -2.76 14.41
C TYR A 109 2.68 -3.69 13.61
N LYS A 110 2.21 -4.89 13.26
CA LYS A 110 2.98 -5.86 12.46
C LYS A 110 3.44 -5.25 11.14
N TYR A 111 2.53 -4.63 10.39
CA TYR A 111 2.85 -4.03 9.09
C TYR A 111 3.71 -2.77 9.22
N PHE A 112 3.45 -1.90 10.20
CA PHE A 112 4.34 -0.77 10.50
C PHE A 112 5.75 -1.21 10.89
N GLN A 113 5.89 -2.32 11.61
CA GLN A 113 7.20 -2.88 11.97
C GLN A 113 7.96 -3.40 10.74
N LEU A 114 7.27 -4.02 9.78
CA LEU A 114 7.85 -4.42 8.49
C LEU A 114 8.34 -3.20 7.70
N ALA A 115 7.47 -2.19 7.50
CA ALA A 115 7.82 -0.95 6.83
C ALA A 115 9.05 -0.27 7.47
N TYR A 116 9.10 -0.24 8.81
CA TYR A 116 10.22 0.34 9.55
C TYR A 116 11.52 -0.45 9.44
N ASN A 117 11.45 -1.78 9.31
CA ASN A 117 12.66 -2.60 9.17
C ASN A 117 13.34 -2.35 7.82
N GLU A 118 12.55 -2.14 6.78
CA GLU A 118 13.03 -1.87 5.41
C GLU A 118 13.52 -0.42 5.26
N LEU A 119 12.68 0.58 5.52
CA LEU A 119 12.97 1.99 5.20
C LEU A 119 12.98 2.93 6.42
N ARG A 120 13.02 2.38 7.64
CA ARG A 120 13.03 3.18 8.88
C ARG A 120 11.84 4.14 8.94
N TYR A 121 12.07 5.43 9.15
CA TYR A 121 11.01 6.42 9.31
C TYR A 121 10.41 6.89 7.98
N GLN A 122 11.09 6.67 6.84
CA GLN A 122 10.68 7.21 5.54
C GLN A 122 9.23 6.85 5.13
N PRO A 123 8.71 5.62 5.36
CA PRO A 123 7.32 5.31 5.01
C PRO A 123 6.28 6.09 5.82
N PHE A 124 6.64 6.59 7.00
CA PHE A 124 5.75 7.34 7.87
C PHE A 124 5.73 8.83 7.54
N SER A 125 6.71 9.36 6.79
CA SER A 125 6.87 10.81 6.62
C SER A 125 5.77 11.46 5.78
N TYR A 126 5.12 10.69 4.91
CA TYR A 126 4.00 11.13 4.07
C TYR A 126 2.63 10.71 4.62
N ARG A 127 2.59 10.04 5.78
CA ARG A 127 1.37 9.56 6.44
C ARG A 127 1.00 10.46 7.63
N ASP A 128 -0.22 10.32 8.13
CA ASP A 128 -0.65 11.03 9.34
C ASP A 128 0.27 10.69 10.53
N ARG A 129 0.64 11.71 11.29
CA ARG A 129 1.51 11.61 12.47
C ARG A 129 0.99 10.60 13.50
N LYS A 130 -0.33 10.35 13.57
CA LYS A 130 -0.94 9.39 14.49
C LYS A 130 -0.38 7.98 14.32
N TYR A 131 -0.08 7.56 13.09
CA TYR A 131 0.42 6.22 12.81
C TYR A 131 1.83 6.01 13.38
N TRP A 132 2.71 7.01 13.21
CA TRP A 132 4.05 6.98 13.78
C TRP A 132 4.04 7.02 15.32
N GLN A 133 3.12 7.80 15.91
CA GLN A 133 2.94 7.85 17.36
C GLN A 133 2.50 6.49 17.91
N PHE A 134 1.48 5.89 17.29
CA PHE A 134 1.00 4.56 17.62
C PHE A 134 2.12 3.51 17.55
N TYR A 135 2.83 3.43 16.42
CA TYR A 135 3.90 2.45 16.24
C TYR A 135 5.00 2.61 17.29
N LYS A 136 5.44 3.85 17.58
CA LYS A 136 6.45 4.10 18.62
C LYS A 136 5.99 3.65 20.00
N GLN A 137 4.78 4.03 20.40
CA GLN A 137 4.21 3.66 21.69
C GLN A 137 4.12 2.13 21.82
N ARG A 138 3.53 1.46 20.83
CA ARG A 138 3.36 0.00 20.83
C ARG A 138 4.70 -0.73 20.88
N ARG A 139 5.71 -0.24 20.15
CA ARG A 139 7.07 -0.80 20.18
C ARG A 139 7.73 -0.67 21.55
N GLU A 140 7.49 0.43 22.28
CA GLU A 140 8.00 0.63 23.64
C GLU A 140 7.31 -0.26 24.66
N GLU A 141 5.99 -0.45 24.53
CA GLU A 141 5.20 -1.37 25.36
C GLU A 141 5.71 -2.81 25.25
N LEU A 142 6.01 -3.24 24.02
CA LEU A 142 6.52 -4.58 23.73
C LEU A 142 7.99 -4.77 24.08
N ASN A 143 8.75 -3.69 24.33
CA ASN A 143 10.16 -3.76 24.69
C ASN A 143 10.50 -2.96 25.98
N PRO A 144 9.98 -3.40 27.14
CA PRO A 144 10.01 -2.64 28.39
C PRO A 144 11.41 -2.42 28.99
N LYS A 145 12.45 -3.13 28.52
CA LYS A 145 13.84 -3.02 29.04
C LYS A 145 14.47 -1.63 28.85
N LYS A 146 13.86 -0.72 28.08
CA LYS A 146 14.30 0.68 27.94
C LYS A 146 13.68 1.64 28.97
N LYS A 147 12.64 1.23 29.72
CA LYS A 147 11.97 2.09 30.73
C LYS A 147 12.73 2.19 32.06
N ALA A 148 13.69 1.31 32.35
CA ALA A 148 14.38 1.25 33.64
C ALA A 148 15.61 2.17 33.77
N LYS A 149 15.80 3.15 32.87
CA LYS A 149 16.88 4.16 32.94
C LYS A 149 16.29 5.56 32.88
N LYS A 150 15.59 5.98 33.93
CA LYS A 150 15.35 7.39 34.25
C LYS A 150 15.21 7.52 35.76
#